data_AF-A0A5R2N1M0-F1
#
_entry.id   AF-A0A5R2N1M0-F1
#
_cell.length_a   1.000
_cell.length_b   1.000
_cell.length_c   1.000
_cell.angle_alpha   90.00
_cell.angle_beta   90.00
_cell.angle_gamma   90.00
#
_symmetry.space_group_name_H-M   'P 1'
#
loop_
_entity.id
_entity.type
_entity.pdbx_description
1 polymer ?
#
loop_
_entity_poly.entity_id
_entity_poly.type
_entity_poly.pdbx_seq_one_letter_code
_entity_poly.pdbx_strand_id
1 'polypeptide(L)'
;PGGPDFEVFHAQMGVEGPMGRNVADMALLLDVQAGYHPQAPLSYEKPGSFLEGLAPPATGGRVAWLGDLGGHLPVEPGILDLCEAALARFTDASFRTEPLRPDFDFEALWQAFVTLRQASSGCALKVHYDDPARRRLLKPEAVWEVE
;
A
#
# COMPACT_ATOMS: atom_id res chain seq x y z
N PRO A 1 0.64 -16.61 -0.70
CA PRO A 1 0.96 -16.40 0.73
C PRO A 1 2.44 -16.05 0.90
N GLY A 2 2.76 -15.01 1.68
CA GLY A 2 4.13 -14.58 2.00
C GLY A 2 4.82 -15.50 3.01
N GLY A 3 4.77 -16.81 2.77
CA GLY A 3 5.38 -17.82 3.63
C GLY A 3 5.61 -19.15 2.91
N PRO A 4 6.38 -20.08 3.50
CA PRO A 4 6.99 -19.97 4.83
C PRO A 4 8.17 -18.99 4.87
N ASP A 5 8.19 -18.13 5.88
CA ASP A 5 9.30 -17.22 6.19
C ASP A 5 9.64 -17.31 7.69
N PHE A 6 10.83 -16.86 8.07
CA PHE A 6 11.31 -16.87 9.45
C PHE A 6 10.51 -15.95 10.36
N GLU A 7 9.90 -14.89 9.81
CA GLU A 7 9.04 -14.01 10.59
C GLU A 7 7.70 -13.71 9.91
N VAL A 8 6.60 -13.97 10.63
CA VAL A 8 5.22 -14.00 10.10
C VAL A 8 4.23 -13.14 10.90
N PHE A 9 4.67 -12.45 11.95
CA PHE A 9 3.80 -11.62 12.81
C PHE A 9 4.06 -10.12 12.75
N HIS A 10 5.31 -9.69 12.59
CA HIS A 10 5.82 -8.34 12.83
C HIS A 10 6.08 -7.59 11.52
N ALA A 11 6.40 -8.29 10.43
CA ALA A 11 6.60 -7.70 9.11
C ALA A 11 5.25 -7.39 8.42
N GLN A 12 4.47 -6.47 9.00
CA GLN A 12 3.08 -6.17 8.58
C GLN A 12 2.93 -4.96 7.65
N MET A 13 4.03 -4.33 7.23
CA MET A 13 3.97 -3.09 6.47
C MET A 13 3.76 -3.26 4.96
N GLY A 14 3.72 -4.51 4.49
CA GLY A 14 3.40 -4.88 3.12
C GLY A 14 2.36 -5.98 3.08
N VAL A 15 1.60 -6.02 1.99
CA VAL A 15 0.65 -7.09 1.69
C VAL A 15 0.74 -7.45 0.22
N GLU A 16 0.65 -8.73 -0.09
CA GLU A 16 0.57 -9.22 -1.46
C GLU A 16 -0.82 -8.92 -2.04
N GLY A 17 -0.87 -8.47 -3.29
CA GLY A 17 -2.11 -8.11 -3.96
C GLY A 17 -2.09 -8.42 -5.45
N PRO A 18 -3.25 -8.47 -6.11
CA PRO A 18 -3.35 -8.76 -7.52
C PRO A 18 -2.84 -7.59 -8.38
N MET A 19 -2.18 -7.92 -9.49
CA MET A 19 -1.96 -6.98 -10.59
C MET A 19 -2.67 -7.52 -11.83
N GLY A 20 -3.48 -6.69 -12.48
CA GLY A 20 -4.29 -7.06 -13.64
C GLY A 20 -4.48 -5.90 -14.61
N ARG A 21 -4.96 -6.20 -15.82
CA ARG A 21 -5.18 -5.17 -16.86
C ARG A 21 -6.45 -4.36 -16.66
N ASN A 22 -7.36 -4.85 -15.83
CA ASN A 22 -8.63 -4.21 -15.52
C ASN A 22 -9.09 -4.62 -14.11
N VAL A 23 -10.11 -3.91 -13.60
CA VAL A 23 -10.65 -4.11 -12.25
C VAL A 23 -11.24 -5.51 -12.06
N ALA A 24 -11.88 -6.09 -13.08
CA ALA A 24 -12.47 -7.42 -13.00
C ALA A 24 -11.40 -8.53 -12.90
N ASP A 25 -10.30 -8.43 -13.65
CA ASP A 25 -9.15 -9.34 -13.55
C ASP A 25 -8.54 -9.29 -12.14
N MET A 26 -8.39 -8.08 -11.58
CA MET A 26 -7.87 -7.89 -10.22
C MET A 26 -8.81 -8.48 -9.16
N ALA A 27 -10.13 -8.24 -9.29
CA ALA A 27 -11.13 -8.78 -8.37
C ALA A 27 -11.20 -10.31 -8.43
N LEU A 28 -11.15 -10.89 -9.62
CA LEU A 28 -11.11 -12.35 -9.81
C LEU A 28 -9.85 -12.97 -9.21
N LEU A 29 -8.68 -12.36 -9.42
CA LEU A 29 -7.44 -12.86 -8.83
C LEU A 29 -7.46 -12.72 -7.30
N LEU A 30 -7.96 -11.61 -6.77
CA LEU A 30 -8.14 -11.44 -5.32
C LEU A 30 -9.08 -12.50 -4.75
N ASP A 31 -10.12 -12.88 -5.48
CA ASP A 31 -11.05 -13.93 -5.08
C ASP A 31 -10.39 -15.30 -4.88
N VAL A 32 -9.34 -15.57 -5.64
CA VAL A 32 -8.52 -16.79 -5.52
C VAL A 32 -7.49 -16.66 -4.40
N GLN A 33 -6.92 -15.46 -4.20
CA GLN A 33 -5.82 -15.24 -3.26
C GLN A 33 -6.28 -15.02 -1.81
N ALA A 34 -7.41 -14.36 -1.61
CA ALA A 34 -7.89 -13.96 -0.31
C ALA A 34 -8.58 -15.10 0.44
N GLY A 35 -8.37 -15.15 1.75
CA GLY A 35 -9.00 -16.11 2.65
C GLY A 35 -8.07 -16.50 3.78
N TYR A 36 -8.65 -17.18 4.77
CA TYR A 36 -7.87 -17.74 5.87
C TYR A 36 -6.93 -18.82 5.35
N HIS A 37 -5.71 -18.83 5.89
CA HIS A 37 -4.73 -19.87 5.65
C HIS A 37 -4.01 -20.21 6.96
N PRO A 38 -3.96 -21.48 7.39
CA PRO A 38 -3.41 -21.86 8.70
C PRO A 38 -1.91 -21.59 8.86
N GLN A 39 -1.18 -21.42 7.77
CA GLN A 39 0.25 -21.04 7.78
C GLN A 39 0.47 -19.52 7.66
N ALA A 40 -0.60 -18.72 7.60
CA ALA A 40 -0.56 -17.27 7.57
C ALA A 40 -1.35 -16.72 8.76
N PRO A 41 -0.73 -16.55 9.94
CA PRO A 41 -1.44 -16.30 11.19
C PRO A 41 -2.22 -14.98 11.23
N LEU A 42 -1.90 -14.04 10.33
CA LEU A 42 -2.61 -12.76 10.18
C LEU A 42 -3.73 -12.78 9.13
N SER A 43 -3.90 -13.92 8.44
CA SER A 43 -4.99 -14.09 7.48
C SER A 43 -6.33 -14.23 8.21
N TYR A 44 -7.40 -13.80 7.54
CA TYR A 44 -8.76 -13.90 8.03
C TYR A 44 -9.68 -14.37 6.92
N GLU A 45 -10.88 -14.82 7.31
CA GLU A 45 -11.87 -15.34 6.37
C GLU A 45 -12.23 -14.30 5.30
N LYS A 46 -12.34 -14.77 4.05
CA LYS A 46 -12.71 -13.89 2.94
C LYS A 46 -14.17 -13.43 3.16
N PRO A 47 -14.45 -12.11 3.17
CA PRO A 47 -15.79 -11.61 3.51
C PRO A 47 -16.87 -11.92 2.45
N GLY A 48 -16.46 -12.29 1.24
CA GLY A 48 -17.36 -12.61 0.12
C GLY A 48 -16.60 -12.67 -1.21
N SER A 49 -17.31 -12.79 -2.33
CA SER A 49 -16.67 -12.65 -3.64
C SER A 49 -16.41 -11.18 -3.98
N PHE A 50 -15.17 -10.87 -4.33
CA PHE A 50 -14.80 -9.54 -4.82
C PHE A 50 -15.32 -9.28 -6.24
N LEU A 51 -15.32 -10.31 -7.10
CA LEU A 51 -15.84 -10.20 -8.46
C LEU A 51 -17.36 -9.99 -8.46
N GLU A 52 -18.10 -10.77 -7.67
CA GLU A 52 -19.56 -10.59 -7.52
C GLU A 52 -19.87 -9.25 -6.84
N GLY A 53 -19.00 -8.78 -5.94
CA GLY A 53 -19.09 -7.47 -5.30
C GLY A 53 -19.03 -6.28 -6.26
N LEU A 54 -18.56 -6.47 -7.50
CA LEU A 54 -18.60 -5.44 -8.56
C LEU A 54 -19.97 -5.32 -9.24
N ALA A 55 -20.86 -6.30 -9.10
CA ALA A 55 -22.10 -6.38 -9.86
C ALA A 55 -23.13 -5.27 -9.59
N PRO A 56 -23.37 -4.82 -8.34
CA PRO A 56 -24.18 -3.63 -8.13
C PRO A 56 -23.34 -2.37 -8.42
N PRO A 57 -23.67 -1.56 -9.44
CA PRO A 57 -22.99 -0.29 -9.63
C PRO A 57 -23.25 0.59 -8.40
N ALA A 58 -22.20 1.23 -7.89
CA ALA A 58 -22.36 2.20 -6.82
C ALA A 58 -23.19 3.39 -7.32
N THR A 59 -24.18 3.80 -6.53
CA THR A 59 -25.16 4.83 -6.92
C THR A 59 -24.77 6.24 -6.49
N GLY A 60 -23.64 6.38 -5.82
CA GLY A 60 -23.10 7.64 -5.33
C GLY A 60 -22.32 7.46 -4.03
N GLY A 61 -21.67 8.52 -3.57
CA GLY A 61 -20.86 8.49 -2.37
C GLY A 61 -20.05 9.76 -2.15
N ARG A 62 -19.17 9.73 -1.15
CA ARG A 62 -18.21 10.80 -0.87
C ARG A 62 -16.80 10.25 -1.01
N VAL A 63 -15.95 10.98 -1.72
CA VAL A 63 -14.54 10.66 -1.94
C VAL A 63 -13.72 11.73 -1.23
N ALA A 64 -12.93 11.33 -0.23
CA ALA A 64 -11.97 12.23 0.39
C ALA A 64 -10.71 12.29 -0.47
N TRP A 65 -10.28 13.49 -0.85
CA TRP A 65 -9.05 13.73 -1.60
C TRP A 65 -7.97 14.28 -0.69
N LEU A 66 -6.90 13.51 -0.50
CA LEU A 66 -5.81 13.87 0.40
C LEU A 66 -4.80 14.85 -0.23
N GLY A 67 -4.77 14.95 -1.56
CA GLY A 67 -3.78 15.75 -2.28
C GLY A 67 -2.35 15.35 -1.92
N ASP A 68 -1.49 16.35 -1.75
CA ASP A 68 -0.12 16.21 -1.26
C ASP A 68 -0.03 16.27 0.29
N LEU A 69 -1.15 16.03 0.97
CA LEU A 69 -1.32 16.20 2.41
C LEU A 69 -0.99 17.62 2.89
N GLY A 70 -1.14 18.65 2.06
CA GLY A 70 -0.82 20.03 2.43
C GLY A 70 0.68 20.32 2.34
N GLY A 71 1.35 19.76 1.35
CA GLY A 71 2.79 19.92 1.09
C GLY A 71 3.70 18.94 1.83
N HIS A 72 3.16 17.93 2.52
CA HIS A 72 3.95 16.90 3.20
C HIS A 72 4.44 15.79 2.26
N LEU A 73 3.83 15.63 1.09
CA LEU A 73 4.27 14.69 0.06
C LEU A 73 4.90 15.44 -1.10
N PRO A 74 6.14 15.11 -1.50
CA PRO A 74 6.70 15.64 -2.75
C PRO A 74 5.94 15.02 -3.93
N VAL A 75 5.40 15.87 -4.79
CA VAL A 75 4.63 15.45 -5.98
C VAL A 75 5.21 16.14 -7.21
N GLU A 76 5.39 15.39 -8.29
CA GLU A 76 5.88 15.93 -9.56
C GLU A 76 4.86 16.89 -10.20
N PRO A 77 5.32 17.91 -10.94
CA PRO A 77 4.42 18.84 -11.63
C PRO A 77 3.39 18.13 -12.51
N GLY A 78 2.13 18.54 -12.41
CA GLY A 78 1.01 18.02 -13.21
C GLY A 78 0.35 16.74 -12.67
N ILE A 79 0.92 16.05 -11.69
CA ILE A 79 0.30 14.86 -11.09
C ILE A 79 -0.98 15.23 -10.32
N LEU A 80 -0.95 16.29 -9.51
CA LEU A 80 -2.14 16.74 -8.77
C LEU A 80 -3.26 17.16 -9.74
N ASP A 81 -2.95 18.00 -10.74
CA ASP A 81 -3.91 18.45 -11.76
C ASP A 81 -4.56 17.27 -12.50
N LEU A 82 -3.75 16.26 -12.86
CA LEU A 82 -4.23 15.04 -13.52
C LEU A 82 -5.18 14.24 -12.62
N CYS A 83 -4.81 14.05 -11.36
CA CYS A 83 -5.65 13.37 -10.37
C CYS A 83 -6.97 14.11 -10.15
N GLU A 84 -6.93 15.43 -10.00
CA GLU A 84 -8.13 16.27 -9.79
C GLU A 84 -9.04 16.27 -11.02
N ALA A 85 -8.49 16.30 -12.23
CA ALA A 85 -9.25 16.15 -13.46
C ALA A 85 -9.93 14.76 -13.55
N ALA A 86 -9.26 13.69 -13.11
CA ALA A 86 -9.85 12.37 -13.04
C ALA A 86 -10.96 12.28 -11.98
N LEU A 87 -10.75 12.88 -10.80
CA LEU A 87 -11.71 12.95 -9.71
C LEU A 87 -12.98 13.73 -10.10
N ALA A 88 -12.87 14.79 -10.91
CA ALA A 88 -14.02 15.56 -11.37
C ALA A 88 -15.06 14.71 -12.13
N ARG A 89 -14.60 13.66 -12.83
CA ARG A 89 -15.45 12.73 -13.60
C ARG A 89 -16.41 11.92 -12.72
N PHE A 90 -16.11 11.78 -11.43
CA PHE A 90 -16.96 11.06 -10.48
C PHE A 90 -18.26 11.80 -10.16
N THR A 91 -18.32 13.11 -10.40
CA THR A 91 -19.54 13.92 -10.23
C THR A 91 -20.68 13.39 -11.09
N ASP A 92 -20.40 12.98 -12.33
CA ASP A 92 -21.39 12.41 -13.25
C ASP A 92 -21.98 11.08 -12.74
N ALA A 93 -21.25 10.39 -11.87
CA ALA A 93 -21.67 9.16 -11.20
C ALA A 93 -22.26 9.41 -9.79
N SER A 94 -22.67 10.66 -9.47
CA SER A 94 -23.23 11.05 -8.16
C SER A 94 -22.27 10.89 -6.97
N PHE A 95 -20.96 10.89 -7.22
CA PHE A 95 -19.94 10.95 -6.18
C PHE A 95 -19.45 12.38 -5.98
N ARG A 96 -19.32 12.79 -4.71
CA ARG A 96 -18.79 14.10 -4.34
C ARG A 96 -17.37 13.96 -3.82
N THR A 97 -16.44 14.64 -4.48
CA THR A 97 -15.05 14.69 -4.01
C THR A 97 -14.85 15.90 -3.12
N GLU A 98 -14.22 15.71 -1.97
CA GLU A 98 -13.95 16.76 -0.99
C GLU A 98 -12.46 16.71 -0.58
N PRO A 99 -11.74 17.83 -0.58
CA PRO A 99 -10.38 17.87 -0.04
C PRO A 99 -10.41 17.56 1.46
N LEU A 100 -9.53 16.66 1.91
CA LEU A 100 -9.40 16.28 3.31
C LEU A 100 -7.93 16.14 3.66
N ARG A 101 -7.44 17.00 4.55
CA ARG A 101 -6.15 16.79 5.21
C ARG A 101 -6.44 16.35 6.66
N PRO A 102 -6.12 15.11 7.04
CA PRO A 102 -6.22 14.68 8.43
C PRO A 102 -5.40 15.60 9.35
N ASP A 103 -5.95 15.91 10.52
CA ASP A 103 -5.19 16.59 11.57
C ASP A 103 -4.30 15.54 12.26
N PHE A 104 -3.07 15.42 11.75
CA PHE A 104 -2.11 14.42 12.19
C PHE A 104 -0.69 15.01 12.19
N ASP A 105 0.16 14.53 13.09
CA ASP A 105 1.57 14.84 13.08
C ASP A 105 2.29 13.97 12.04
N PHE A 106 2.43 14.51 10.82
CA PHE A 106 3.04 13.78 9.71
C PHE A 106 4.54 13.54 9.89
N GLU A 107 5.24 14.36 10.69
CA GLU A 107 6.64 14.10 11.01
C GLU A 107 6.75 12.92 11.97
N ALA A 108 5.94 12.88 13.03
CA ALA A 108 5.89 11.72 13.91
C ALA A 108 5.47 10.44 13.17
N LEU A 109 4.51 10.54 12.24
CA LEU A 109 4.12 9.43 11.36
C LEU A 109 5.30 8.92 10.55
N TRP A 110 6.05 9.83 9.93
CA TRP A 110 7.21 9.50 9.12
C TRP A 110 8.28 8.80 9.94
N GLN A 111 8.65 9.33 11.11
CA GLN A 111 9.63 8.70 11.98
C GLN A 111 9.19 7.31 12.47
N ALA A 112 7.90 7.13 12.77
CA ALA A 112 7.34 5.83 13.14
C ALA A 112 7.44 4.84 11.97
N PHE A 113 7.09 5.27 10.75
CA PHE A 113 7.22 4.45 9.55
C PHE A 113 8.68 4.03 9.30
N VAL A 114 9.61 4.97 9.33
CA VAL A 114 11.06 4.69 9.15
C VAL A 114 11.53 3.68 10.18
N THR A 115 11.22 3.90 11.46
CA THR A 115 11.61 2.98 12.54
C THR A 115 11.09 1.56 12.31
N LEU A 116 9.80 1.41 12.01
CA LEU A 116 9.19 0.09 11.75
C LEU A 116 9.74 -0.56 10.49
N ARG A 117 10.09 0.24 9.47
CA ARG A 117 10.68 -0.22 8.21
C ARG A 117 12.08 -0.75 8.37
N GLN A 118 12.94 -0.01 9.05
CA GLN A 118 14.30 -0.42 9.32
C GLN A 118 14.31 -1.67 10.23
N ALA A 119 13.44 -1.70 11.25
CA ALA A 119 13.31 -2.87 12.12
C ALA A 119 12.84 -4.15 11.39
N SER A 120 12.08 -4.02 10.30
CA SER A 120 11.61 -5.16 9.51
C SER A 120 12.50 -5.43 8.29
N SER A 121 12.44 -4.57 7.28
CA SER A 121 13.16 -4.70 6.01
C SER A 121 14.67 -4.51 6.17
N GLY A 122 15.11 -3.56 6.99
CA GLY A 122 16.53 -3.32 7.27
C GLY A 122 17.20 -4.53 7.93
N CYS A 123 16.55 -5.11 8.95
CA CYS A 123 17.03 -6.34 9.59
C CYS A 123 17.21 -7.49 8.60
N ALA A 124 16.29 -7.67 7.64
CA ALA A 124 16.41 -8.70 6.60
C ALA A 124 17.60 -8.44 5.66
N LEU A 125 17.92 -7.18 5.38
CA LEU A 125 19.05 -6.78 4.52
C LEU A 125 20.40 -6.86 5.24
N LYS A 126 20.41 -6.91 6.57
CA LYS A 126 21.65 -6.86 7.37
C LYS A 126 22.65 -7.97 7.04
N VAL A 127 22.17 -9.17 6.69
CA VAL A 127 23.04 -10.28 6.25
C VAL A 127 23.83 -9.97 4.97
N HIS A 128 23.28 -9.12 4.10
CA HIS A 128 23.96 -8.66 2.89
C HIS A 128 24.85 -7.45 3.16
N TYR A 129 24.42 -6.57 4.08
CA TYR A 129 25.18 -5.41 4.49
C TYR A 129 26.47 -5.78 5.25
N ASP A 130 26.41 -6.79 6.12
CA ASP A 130 27.56 -7.20 6.95
C ASP A 130 28.65 -7.95 6.14
N ASP A 131 28.32 -8.45 4.95
CA ASP A 131 29.28 -9.04 4.01
C ASP A 131 29.88 -7.95 3.10
N PRO A 132 31.17 -7.61 3.20
CA PRO A 132 31.78 -6.54 2.40
C PRO A 132 31.66 -6.73 0.88
N ALA A 133 31.68 -7.99 0.41
CA ALA A 133 31.59 -8.29 -1.01
C ALA A 133 30.17 -8.10 -1.56
N ARG A 134 29.15 -8.24 -0.70
CA ARG A 134 27.73 -8.02 -1.04
C ARG A 134 27.29 -6.59 -0.77
N ARG A 135 27.78 -5.94 0.28
CA ARG A 135 27.48 -4.55 0.63
C ARG A 135 27.74 -3.59 -0.53
N ARG A 136 28.85 -3.77 -1.25
CA ARG A 136 29.20 -2.96 -2.45
C ARG A 136 28.21 -3.09 -3.61
N LEU A 137 27.33 -4.10 -3.59
CA LEU A 137 26.29 -4.31 -4.59
C LEU A 137 24.94 -3.72 -4.15
N LEU A 138 24.83 -3.27 -2.90
CA LEU A 138 23.62 -2.62 -2.40
C LEU A 138 23.57 -1.18 -2.90
N LYS A 139 22.40 -0.79 -3.39
CA LYS A 139 22.10 0.61 -3.69
C LYS A 139 22.07 1.45 -2.40
N PRO A 140 22.33 2.77 -2.46
CA PRO A 140 22.37 3.63 -1.29
C PRO A 140 21.11 3.55 -0.42
N GLU A 141 19.93 3.41 -1.03
CA GLU A 141 18.68 3.31 -0.28
C GLU A 141 18.60 2.02 0.53
N ALA A 142 19.12 0.90 0.01
CA ALA A 142 19.17 -0.35 0.76
C ALA A 142 20.19 -0.30 1.91
N VAL A 143 21.25 0.51 1.78
CA VAL A 143 22.19 0.78 2.87
C VAL A 143 21.53 1.64 3.95
N TRP A 144 20.83 2.71 3.57
CA TRP A 144 20.09 3.58 4.47
C TRP A 144 19.00 2.85 5.26
N GLU A 145 18.37 1.83 4.69
CA GLU A 145 17.39 1.01 5.41
C GLU A 145 18.01 0.19 6.56
N VAL A 146 19.32 -0.08 6.53
CA VAL A 146 20.02 -0.89 7.56
C VAL A 146 20.66 -0.02 8.65
N GLU A 147 21.03 1.22 8.32
CA GLU A 147 21.73 2.18 9.20
C GLU A 147 20.75 2.96 10.11
#